data_AF-A0A9E1YLX4-F1
#
_entry.id   AF-A0A9E1YLX4-F1
#
_cell.length_a   1.000
_cell.length_b   1.000
_cell.length_c   1.000
_cell.angle_alpha   90.00
_cell.angle_beta   90.00
_cell.angle_gamma   90.00
#
_symmetry.space_group_name_H-M   'P 1'
#
loop_
_entity.id
_entity.type
_entity.pdbx_description
1 polymer ?
#
loop_
_entity_poly.entity_id
_entity_poly.type
_entity_poly.pdbx_seq_one_letter_code
_entity_poly.pdbx_strand_id
1 'polypeptide(L)'
;MNSLKKKKISEEKFLSLYNDQLNELDPNNVLDHLNFITGGDEPVIMCHCAKTKFCHRHLIADWLEKNLEIKIEEFNKPDFERKNGYLIKRKDPSLFNSED
;
A
#
# COMPACT_ATOMS: atom_id res chain seq x y z
N MET A 1 6.47 12.13 -4.26
CA MET A 1 5.62 12.34 -5.46
C MET A 1 6.02 13.47 -6.40
N ASN A 2 6.31 14.70 -5.94
CA ASN A 2 6.58 15.81 -6.85
C ASN A 2 7.78 15.57 -7.78
N SER A 3 8.84 14.93 -7.29
CA SER A 3 10.00 14.56 -8.13
C SER A 3 9.67 13.46 -9.14
N LEU A 4 8.86 12.46 -8.77
CA LEU A 4 8.37 11.42 -9.69
C LEU A 4 7.44 12.02 -10.76
N LYS A 5 6.48 12.85 -10.36
CA LYS A 5 5.56 13.56 -11.27
C LYS A 5 6.30 14.50 -12.23
N LYS A 6 7.42 15.09 -11.79
CA LYS A 6 8.33 15.90 -12.61
C LYS A 6 9.36 15.06 -13.38
N LYS A 7 9.24 13.73 -13.40
CA LYS A 7 10.17 12.77 -14.04
C LYS A 7 11.64 12.96 -13.66
N LYS A 8 11.92 13.48 -12.47
CA LYS A 8 13.30 13.69 -11.98
C LYS A 8 13.94 12.40 -11.46
N ILE A 9 13.13 11.39 -11.14
CA ILE A 9 13.55 10.07 -10.64
C ILE A 9 12.64 9.00 -11.22
N SER A 10 13.14 7.78 -11.36
CA SER A 10 12.35 6.61 -11.75
C SER A 10 11.43 6.14 -10.62
N GLU A 11 10.41 5.33 -10.95
CA GLU A 11 9.56 4.68 -9.94
C GLU A 11 10.37 3.76 -9.03
N GLU A 12 11.30 2.98 -9.60
CA GLU A 12 12.21 2.10 -8.84
C GLU A 12 13.05 2.89 -7.83
N LYS A 13 13.63 4.03 -8.25
CA LYS A 13 14.41 4.86 -7.33
C LYS A 13 13.52 5.48 -6.26
N PHE A 14 12.30 5.87 -6.61
CA PHE A 14 11.33 6.35 -5.63
C PHE A 14 10.98 5.27 -4.61
N LEU A 15 10.71 4.04 -5.04
CA LEU A 15 10.39 2.90 -4.17
C LEU A 15 11.54 2.59 -3.22
N SER A 16 12.78 2.55 -3.71
CA SER A 16 13.97 2.37 -2.87
C SER A 16 14.05 3.45 -1.79
N LEU A 17 13.99 4.74 -2.16
CA LEU A 17 14.08 5.84 -1.19
C LEU A 17 12.92 5.86 -0.19
N TYR A 18 11.74 5.39 -0.61
CA TYR A 18 10.57 5.30 0.25
C TYR A 18 10.71 4.15 1.26
N ASN A 19 11.19 2.99 0.80
CA ASN A 19 11.46 1.85 1.66
C ASN A 19 12.58 2.15 2.66
N ASP A 20 13.62 2.89 2.26
CA ASP A 20 14.68 3.32 3.17
C ASP A 20 14.10 4.12 4.34
N GLN A 21 13.15 5.04 4.08
CA GLN A 21 12.43 5.77 5.13
C GLN A 21 11.57 4.86 6.01
N LEU A 22 10.88 3.88 5.42
CA LEU A 22 10.07 2.93 6.19
C LEU A 22 10.91 2.02 7.09
N ASN A 23 12.11 1.64 6.65
CA ASN A 23 13.02 0.78 7.42
C ASN A 23 13.59 1.48 8.67
N GLU A 24 13.52 2.81 8.73
CA GLU A 24 13.88 3.59 9.92
C GLU A 24 12.74 3.65 10.96
N LEU A 25 11.55 3.12 10.63
CA LEU A 25 10.37 3.16 11.49
C LEU A 25 10.07 1.80 12.11
N ASP A 26 9.56 1.82 13.34
CA ASP A 26 8.96 0.64 13.97
C ASP A 26 7.47 0.56 13.62
N PRO A 27 6.98 -0.53 13.00
CA PRO A 27 5.61 -0.65 12.56
C PRO A 27 4.58 -0.68 13.70
N ASN A 28 4.94 -1.21 14.89
CA ASN A 28 4.05 -1.20 16.05
C ASN A 28 3.86 0.24 16.55
N ASN A 29 4.96 0.99 16.67
CA ASN A 29 4.88 2.40 17.07
C ASN A 29 4.05 3.22 16.08
N VAL A 30 4.17 2.94 14.77
CA VAL A 30 3.34 3.61 13.76
C VAL A 30 1.87 3.29 13.96
N LEU A 31 1.51 2.02 14.16
CA LEU A 31 0.12 1.61 14.39
C LEU A 31 -0.45 2.23 15.67
N ASP A 32 0.31 2.22 16.76
CA ASP A 32 -0.08 2.82 18.04
C ASP A 32 -0.32 4.34 17.90
N HIS A 33 0.57 5.02 17.18
CA HIS A 33 0.39 6.44 16.88
C HIS A 33 -0.86 6.70 16.04
N LEU A 34 -1.15 5.86 15.04
CA LEU A 34 -2.37 6.00 14.23
C LEU A 34 -3.62 5.84 15.10
N ASN A 35 -3.68 4.79 15.92
CA ASN A 35 -4.79 4.55 16.84
C ASN A 35 -4.95 5.67 17.88
N PHE A 36 -3.83 6.23 18.36
CA PHE A 36 -3.86 7.34 19.30
C PHE A 36 -4.45 8.61 18.68
N ILE A 37 -4.04 8.96 17.46
CA ILE A 37 -4.49 10.17 16.76
C ILE A 37 -5.98 10.07 16.38
N THR A 38 -6.48 8.87 16.11
CA THR A 38 -7.91 8.63 15.82
C THR A 38 -8.76 8.50 17.08
N GLY A 39 -8.17 8.65 18.28
CA GLY A 39 -8.91 8.52 19.53
C GLY A 39 -9.44 7.11 19.78
N GLY A 40 -8.79 6.09 19.22
CA GLY A 40 -9.20 4.69 19.31
C GLY A 40 -10.19 4.24 18.24
N ASP A 41 -10.68 5.15 17.38
CA ASP A 41 -11.46 4.77 16.19
C ASP A 41 -10.56 4.13 15.11
N GLU A 42 -11.16 3.33 14.24
CA GLU A 42 -10.43 2.65 13.16
C GLU A 42 -9.73 3.65 12.21
N PRO A 43 -8.39 3.61 12.08
CA PRO A 43 -7.67 4.53 11.22
C PRO A 43 -7.93 4.31 9.72
N VAL A 44 -8.29 5.40 9.02
CA VAL A 44 -8.52 5.37 7.56
C VAL A 44 -7.45 6.16 6.82
N ILE A 45 -6.70 5.49 5.94
CA ILE A 45 -5.64 6.11 5.13
C ILE A 45 -6.24 6.75 3.87
N MET A 46 -6.22 8.08 3.80
CA MET A 46 -6.73 8.85 2.65
C MET A 46 -5.63 9.35 1.71
N CYS A 47 -5.91 9.39 0.39
CA CYS A 47 -5.01 9.95 -0.63
C CYS A 47 -5.82 10.50 -1.81
N HIS A 48 -5.40 11.63 -2.39
CA HIS A 48 -6.07 12.24 -3.56
C HIS A 48 -5.87 11.48 -4.88
N CYS A 49 -5.01 10.46 -4.92
CA CYS A 49 -4.72 9.72 -6.15
C CYS A 49 -5.82 8.71 -6.48
N ALA A 50 -6.03 8.50 -7.78
CA ALA A 50 -6.98 7.52 -8.29
C ALA A 50 -6.71 6.11 -7.73
N LYS A 51 -7.79 5.33 -7.56
CA LYS A 51 -7.81 4.05 -6.84
C LYS A 51 -6.68 3.08 -7.23
N THR A 52 -6.51 2.85 -8.53
CA THR A 52 -5.58 1.86 -9.07
C THR A 52 -4.21 2.42 -9.46
N LYS A 53 -4.00 3.73 -9.31
CA LYS A 53 -2.74 4.37 -9.68
C LYS A 53 -1.73 4.29 -8.55
N PHE A 54 -0.46 4.48 -8.91
CA PHE A 54 0.63 4.62 -7.96
C PHE A 54 0.28 5.64 -6.87
N CYS A 55 0.17 5.21 -5.61
CA CYS A 55 0.05 6.11 -4.45
C CYS A 55 0.79 5.53 -3.23
N HIS A 56 1.33 6.41 -2.41
CA HIS A 56 1.99 6.03 -1.16
C HIS A 56 1.06 5.31 -0.18
N ARG A 57 -0.26 5.52 -0.24
CA ARG A 57 -1.21 4.76 0.60
C ARG A 57 -1.10 3.27 0.36
N HIS A 58 -0.82 2.86 -0.87
CA HIS A 58 -0.62 1.45 -1.21
C HIS A 58 0.72 0.93 -0.70
N LEU A 59 1.75 1.79 -0.64
CA LEU A 59 3.04 1.41 -0.07
C LEU A 59 2.98 1.24 1.45
N ILE A 60 2.35 2.19 2.15
CA ILE A 60 2.21 2.13 3.62
C ILE A 60 1.32 0.96 4.02
N ALA A 61 0.18 0.77 3.36
CA ALA A 61 -0.72 -0.34 3.66
C ALA A 61 -0.02 -1.69 3.47
N ASP A 62 0.64 -1.90 2.33
CA ASP A 62 1.40 -3.13 2.06
C ASP A 62 2.54 -3.36 3.07
N TRP A 63 3.23 -2.29 3.49
CA TRP A 63 4.27 -2.37 4.51
C TRP A 63 3.71 -2.74 5.88
N LEU A 64 2.61 -2.14 6.33
CA LEU A 64 1.96 -2.47 7.60
C LEU A 64 1.42 -3.91 7.61
N GLU A 65 0.73 -4.33 6.55
CA GLU A 65 0.19 -5.69 6.42
C GLU A 65 1.31 -6.74 6.54
N LYS A 66 2.45 -6.51 5.86
CA LYS A 66 3.59 -7.45 5.87
C LYS A 66 4.33 -7.52 7.20
N ASN A 67 4.46 -6.40 7.91
CA ASN A 67 5.24 -6.36 9.15
C ASN A 67 4.42 -6.73 10.39
N LEU A 68 3.10 -6.52 10.37
CA LEU A 68 2.24 -6.72 11.54
C LEU A 68 1.24 -7.88 11.36
N GLU A 69 1.24 -8.54 10.20
CA GLU A 69 0.29 -9.63 9.87
C GLU A 69 -1.18 -9.22 10.01
N ILE A 70 -1.48 -7.92 9.84
CA ILE A 70 -2.83 -7.36 9.83
C ILE A 70 -3.38 -7.26 8.40
N LYS A 71 -4.69 -7.06 8.29
CA LYS A 71 -5.37 -6.84 7.00
C LYS A 71 -5.83 -5.40 6.86
N ILE A 72 -5.44 -4.74 5.77
CA ILE A 72 -5.82 -3.36 5.43
C ILE A 72 -6.54 -3.36 4.07
N GLU A 73 -7.87 -3.34 4.14
CA GLU A 73 -8.72 -3.40 2.95
C GLU A 73 -8.85 -2.02 2.26
N GLU A 74 -8.90 -2.02 0.93
CA GLU A 74 -9.31 -0.81 0.20
C GLU A 74 -10.84 -0.69 0.24
N PHE A 75 -11.35 0.48 0.63
CA PHE A 75 -12.78 0.74 0.72
C PHE A 75 -13.53 0.40 -0.59
N ASN A 76 -14.51 -0.50 -0.48
CA ASN A 76 -15.32 -1.03 -1.58
C ASN A 76 -14.52 -1.76 -2.69
N LYS A 77 -13.37 -2.36 -2.37
CA LYS A 77 -12.51 -3.09 -3.33
C LYS A 77 -11.81 -4.31 -2.69
N PRO A 78 -12.57 -5.34 -2.27
CA PRO A 78 -12.00 -6.53 -1.61
C PRO A 78 -11.16 -7.43 -2.55
N ASP A 79 -11.39 -7.38 -3.86
CA ASP A 79 -10.75 -8.28 -4.86
C ASP A 79 -9.42 -7.74 -5.42
N PHE A 80 -8.76 -6.88 -4.66
CA PHE A 80 -7.52 -6.25 -5.09
C PHE A 80 -6.36 -6.62 -4.17
N GLU A 81 -5.16 -6.59 -4.73
CA GLU A 81 -3.89 -6.77 -4.05
C GLU A 81 -2.99 -5.58 -4.31
N ARG A 82 -2.07 -5.30 -3.37
CA ARG A 82 -1.11 -4.23 -3.50
C ARG A 82 0.21 -4.76 -4.05
N LYS A 83 0.79 -4.03 -4.99
CA LYS A 83 2.10 -4.36 -5.56
C LYS A 83 2.80 -3.09 -6.02
N ASN A 84 3.99 -2.84 -5.47
CA ASN A 84 4.86 -1.72 -5.86
C ASN A 84 4.13 -0.37 -5.91
N GLY A 85 3.24 -0.12 -4.96
CA GLY A 85 2.48 1.14 -4.85
C GLY A 85 1.23 1.22 -5.73
N TYR A 86 0.85 0.14 -6.42
CA TYR A 86 -0.38 0.02 -7.20
C TYR A 86 -1.37 -0.91 -6.54
N LEU A 87 -2.65 -0.75 -6.91
CA LEU A 87 -3.74 -1.66 -6.56
C LEU A 87 -4.15 -2.46 -7.80
N ILE A 88 -3.86 -3.76 -7.80
CA ILE A 88 -4.03 -4.69 -8.91
C ILE A 88 -5.21 -5.61 -8.61
N LYS A 89 -6.06 -5.89 -9.61
CA LYS A 89 -7.15 -6.85 -9.44
C LYS A 89 -6.55 -8.25 -9.28
N ARG A 90 -6.93 -8.98 -8.22
CA ARG A 90 -6.53 -10.39 -8.07
C ARG A 90 -7.04 -11.15 -9.28
N LYS A 91 -6.17 -11.97 -9.86
CA LYS A 91 -6.59 -12.97 -10.82
C LYS A 91 -7.07 -14.16 -10.02
N ASP A 92 -8.37 -14.36 -9.96
CA ASP A 92 -8.89 -15.65 -9.50
C ASP A 92 -8.29 -16.72 -10.42
N PRO A 93 -7.69 -17.78 -9.88
CA PRO A 93 -7.24 -18.89 -10.71
C PRO A 93 -8.44 -19.36 -11.54
N SER A 94 -8.25 -19.38 -12.86
CA SER A 94 -9.22 -19.98 -13.77
C SER A 94 -9.48 -21.39 -13.30
N LEU A 95 -10.74 -21.73 -12.99
CA LEU A 95 -11.16 -23.10 -12.68
C LEU A 95 -10.97 -24.06 -13.87
N PHE A 96 -10.68 -23.52 -15.05
CA PHE A 96 -10.32 -24.27 -16.23
C PHE A 96 -8.80 -24.21 -16.42
N ASN A 97 -8.11 -25.26 -15.97
CA ASN A 97 -6.84 -25.64 -16.57
C ASN A 97 -7.17 -26.28 -17.92
N SER A 98 -6.75 -25.65 -19.02
CA SER A 98 -6.73 -26.32 -20.31
C SER A 98 -5.57 -27.32 -20.29
N GLU A 99 -5.86 -28.53 -19.81
CA GLU A 99 -5.12 -29.72 -20.23
C GLU A 99 -5.57 -30.03 -21.66
N ASP A 100 -4.72 -29.67 -22.63
CA ASP A 100 -4.74 -30.22 -23.99
C ASP A 100 -3.50 -31.10 -24.17
#